data_AF-A0A932S1P1-F1
#
_entry.id   AF-A0A932S1P1-F1
#
_cell.length_a   1.000
_cell.length_b   1.000
_cell.length_c   1.000
_cell.angle_alpha   90.00
_cell.angle_beta   90.00
_cell.angle_gamma   90.00
#
_symmetry.space_group_name_H-M   'P 1'
#
loop_
_entity.id
_entity.type
_entity.pdbx_description
1 polymer ?
#
loop_
_entity_poly.entity_id
_entity_poly.type
_entity_poly.pdbx_seq_one_letter_code
_entity_poly.pdbx_strand_id
1 'polypeptide(L)'
;MKFFSPSKLSAALLLSTTVLLSACGGDNSQLQSKQAQLSAPPSSSTQAAPASNIVEIAGPRNSYAIKRTSNSFALTDKGFVGGTTKLTPEQTGVKFSDMTINLLIGDKSKTISAAQLQNLIELYIAFFNRVPDADGLGYWIDQLKGGTNIDKIADDFYKAALIFSDVTKYSANMSNADFIKVVYKNVLGRDEVDTEGMTYWSNALAKPAGTEGAATRATLINFILNAAHTFKGDAKYGYVADLLDNKLAVGTYFAVQHGINYNTPAESIEKGVLIAAAVTPSSTQAAINLIAMIDTALDLRTPAPDPQVTIKTSMGDIVVELNSIKAPFTSANFMRYVDANFYTNVIFHRVIKDFMIQGGGMKTDLIPLSTFAPIVLEAGNGLSNVRGSIAMARTDKRDSATSQFFINVTDNLFLDQNVSAKVDGYAVFGKVISGMDVVDKIRLVSTVNLNVYFEALPVTPVTIISATRSN
;
A
#
# COMPACT_ATOMS: atom_id res chain seq x y z
N MET A 1 47.91 5.67 44.33
CA MET A 1 46.62 5.25 44.95
C MET A 1 45.53 5.58 43.93
N LYS A 2 45.01 4.62 43.15
CA LYS A 2 43.73 3.88 43.36
C LYS A 2 42.60 4.84 43.80
N PHE A 3 41.46 5.00 43.10
CA PHE A 3 40.52 3.98 42.61
C PHE A 3 39.61 4.45 41.45
N PHE A 4 39.11 3.46 40.70
CA PHE A 4 38.00 3.48 39.71
C PHE A 4 36.65 3.90 40.30
N SER A 5 35.76 4.50 39.48
CA SER A 5 34.48 3.86 39.02
C SER A 5 33.60 4.84 38.20
N PRO A 6 32.89 4.36 37.15
CA PRO A 6 31.99 5.15 36.30
C PRO A 6 30.56 5.17 36.85
N SER A 7 29.81 6.27 36.64
CA SER A 7 28.38 6.32 36.91
C SER A 7 27.61 7.12 35.87
N LYS A 8 26.77 6.38 35.12
CA LYS A 8 25.39 6.72 34.72
C LYS A 8 25.13 8.16 34.27
N LEU A 9 25.03 8.39 32.96
CA LEU A 9 24.11 9.40 32.45
C LEU A 9 22.77 8.73 32.14
N SER A 10 21.83 8.91 33.06
CA SER A 10 20.40 8.68 32.85
C SER A 10 19.82 9.76 31.94
N ALA A 11 18.82 9.35 31.16
CA ALA A 11 17.86 10.21 30.50
C ALA A 11 17.28 11.27 31.45
N ALA A 12 17.42 12.55 31.08
CA ALA A 12 16.61 13.65 31.59
C ALA A 12 16.82 14.90 30.73
N LEU A 13 15.95 15.13 29.75
CA LEU A 13 15.48 16.47 29.42
C LEU A 13 14.15 16.39 28.67
N LEU A 14 13.07 16.23 29.44
CA LEU A 14 11.69 16.38 29.00
C LEU A 14 10.94 17.13 30.10
N LEU A 15 10.11 18.08 29.67
CA LEU A 15 9.24 19.00 30.43
C LEU A 15 9.92 20.21 31.09
N SER A 16 9.91 21.33 30.37
CA SER A 16 9.34 22.57 30.90
C SER A 16 9.01 23.54 29.76
N THR A 17 7.72 23.80 29.53
CA THR A 17 7.14 25.15 29.40
C THR A 17 5.63 25.03 29.18
N THR A 18 4.90 24.83 30.28
CA THR A 18 3.55 25.34 30.43
C THR A 18 3.63 26.38 31.55
N VAL A 19 3.64 27.66 31.19
CA VAL A 19 3.43 28.78 32.13
C VAL A 19 2.34 29.67 31.55
N LEU A 20 1.32 29.88 32.38
CA LEU A 20 0.11 30.69 32.19
C LEU A 20 0.39 32.21 32.30
N LEU A 21 -0.37 33.00 31.51
CA LEU A 21 -0.88 34.40 31.68
C LEU A 21 0.11 35.53 32.06
N SER A 22 0.08 36.76 31.53
CA SER A 22 -1.02 37.63 31.06
C SER A 22 -0.49 38.89 30.31
N ALA A 23 -1.40 39.58 29.59
CA ALA A 23 -1.34 40.92 28.94
C ALA A 23 -0.71 40.96 27.51
N CYS A 24 -1.38 41.34 26.42
CA CYS A 24 -2.58 42.14 26.19
C CYS A 24 -3.44 41.58 25.02
N GLY A 25 -4.76 41.56 25.22
CA GLY A 25 -5.81 41.86 24.22
C GLY A 25 -5.90 41.06 22.91
N GLY A 26 -6.94 40.24 22.78
CA GLY A 26 -7.60 39.99 21.49
C GLY A 26 -7.70 38.53 21.05
N ASP A 27 -8.85 37.93 21.33
CA ASP A 27 -9.53 36.85 20.60
C ASP A 27 -8.78 35.52 20.34
N ASN A 28 -9.20 34.47 21.06
CA ASN A 28 -8.58 33.15 21.11
C ASN A 28 -9.00 32.22 19.93
N SER A 29 -9.44 32.81 18.81
CA SER A 29 -9.83 32.12 17.57
C SER A 29 -8.66 31.92 16.58
N GLN A 30 -7.50 32.56 16.84
CA GLN A 30 -6.31 32.54 15.99
C GLN A 30 -5.32 31.40 16.30
N LEU A 31 -5.39 30.77 17.49
CA LEU A 31 -4.46 29.70 17.89
C LEU A 31 -4.89 28.32 17.37
N GLN A 32 -6.20 28.03 17.36
CA GLN A 32 -6.74 26.79 16.78
C GLN A 32 -6.67 26.79 15.23
N SER A 33 -6.82 27.95 14.59
CA SER A 33 -6.71 28.09 13.13
C SER A 33 -5.27 28.02 12.61
N LYS A 34 -4.29 28.52 13.38
CA LYS A 34 -2.87 28.33 13.07
C LYS A 34 -2.48 26.85 13.14
N GLN A 35 -2.80 26.13 14.21
CA GLN A 35 -2.35 24.74 14.36
C GLN A 35 -2.89 23.77 13.28
N ALA A 36 -4.08 24.04 12.74
CA ALA A 36 -4.65 23.25 11.64
C ALA A 36 -3.86 23.35 10.32
N GLN A 37 -3.11 24.43 10.07
CA GLN A 37 -2.36 24.63 8.81
C GLN A 37 -1.01 23.90 8.74
N LEU A 38 -0.56 23.28 9.85
CA LEU A 38 0.60 22.38 9.85
C LEU A 38 0.20 20.93 9.54
N SER A 39 -1.01 20.52 9.91
CA SER A 39 -1.55 19.17 9.70
C SER A 39 -2.47 19.06 8.48
N ALA A 40 -3.03 20.17 8.01
CA ALA A 40 -3.89 20.25 6.84
C ALA A 40 -3.24 21.17 5.77
N PRO A 41 -3.58 21.00 4.48
CA PRO A 41 -3.09 21.89 3.43
C PRO A 41 -3.42 23.36 3.70
N PRO A 42 -2.55 24.30 3.29
CA PRO A 42 -2.79 25.73 3.49
C PRO A 42 -4.11 26.16 2.83
N SER A 43 -4.90 26.94 3.55
CA SER A 43 -6.26 27.37 3.17
C SER A 43 -6.25 28.41 2.04
N SER A 44 -5.88 28.02 0.82
CA SER A 44 -5.93 28.90 -0.36
C SER A 44 -6.60 28.31 -1.60
N SER A 45 -7.34 27.20 -1.50
CA SER A 45 -8.16 26.72 -2.62
C SER A 45 -9.50 26.16 -2.14
N THR A 46 -10.60 26.71 -2.65
CA THR A 46 -12.01 26.34 -2.41
C THR A 46 -12.43 25.01 -3.03
N GLN A 47 -11.55 23.99 -3.03
CA GLN A 47 -11.94 22.63 -3.36
C GLN A 47 -12.06 21.84 -2.07
N ALA A 48 -13.30 21.60 -1.66
CA ALA A 48 -13.62 20.69 -0.56
C ALA A 48 -12.97 19.33 -0.83
N ALA A 49 -12.26 18.79 0.17
CA ALA A 49 -11.89 17.38 0.16
C ALA A 49 -13.17 16.55 -0.07
N PRO A 50 -13.12 15.45 -0.85
CA PRO A 50 -14.27 14.56 -1.01
C PRO A 50 -14.80 14.17 0.37
N ALA A 51 -16.11 14.09 0.54
CA ALA A 51 -16.74 13.75 1.81
C ALA A 51 -16.14 12.45 2.36
N SER A 52 -15.36 12.56 3.42
CA SER A 52 -14.70 11.43 4.05
C SER A 52 -15.75 10.57 4.74
N ASN A 53 -16.05 9.40 4.20
CA ASN A 53 -16.88 8.41 4.86
C ASN A 53 -16.01 7.65 5.86
N ILE A 54 -15.91 8.19 7.08
CA ILE A 54 -15.09 7.65 8.16
C ILE A 54 -15.99 6.87 9.09
N VAL A 55 -15.65 5.61 9.34
CA VAL A 55 -16.33 4.79 10.36
C VAL A 55 -15.64 4.99 11.71
N GLU A 56 -16.41 5.30 12.74
CA GLU A 56 -15.90 5.37 14.12
C GLU A 56 -15.96 4.00 14.79
N ILE A 57 -14.86 3.60 15.41
CA ILE A 57 -14.69 2.34 16.13
C ILE A 57 -14.22 2.67 17.55
N ALA A 58 -14.83 2.02 18.54
CA ALA A 58 -14.47 2.21 19.94
C ALA A 58 -13.05 1.67 20.23
N GLY A 59 -12.33 2.29 21.15
CA GLY A 59 -11.02 1.81 21.59
C GLY A 59 -9.85 2.19 20.68
N PRO A 60 -8.61 1.81 21.05
CA PRO A 60 -7.41 2.22 20.33
C PRO A 60 -7.17 1.37 19.08
N ARG A 61 -6.47 1.92 18.08
CA ARG A 61 -6.15 1.23 16.80
C ARG A 61 -5.52 -0.14 17.00
N ASN A 62 -4.67 -0.30 18.02
CA ASN A 62 -3.95 -1.55 18.27
C ASN A 62 -4.82 -2.72 18.74
N SER A 63 -6.04 -2.46 19.22
CA SER A 63 -7.02 -3.49 19.54
C SER A 63 -7.59 -4.20 18.31
N TYR A 64 -7.32 -3.66 17.11
CA TYR A 64 -7.90 -4.16 15.88
C TYR A 64 -6.82 -4.60 14.88
N ALA A 65 -7.19 -5.51 13.98
CA ALA A 65 -6.43 -5.81 12.76
C ALA A 65 -7.22 -5.29 11.55
N ILE A 66 -6.52 -4.64 10.62
CA ILE A 66 -7.12 -4.18 9.35
C ILE A 66 -6.56 -5.07 8.25
N LYS A 67 -7.44 -5.72 7.50
CA LYS A 67 -7.04 -6.53 6.35
C LYS A 67 -7.71 -6.01 5.10
N ARG A 68 -6.92 -5.75 4.06
CA ARG A 68 -7.46 -5.40 2.75
C ARG A 68 -8.17 -6.60 2.13
N THR A 69 -9.36 -6.37 1.57
CA THR A 69 -10.15 -7.37 0.82
C THR A 69 -10.29 -6.91 -0.63
N SER A 70 -10.83 -7.75 -1.52
CA SER A 70 -10.89 -7.45 -2.96
C SER A 70 -11.55 -6.09 -3.27
N ASN A 71 -12.55 -5.70 -2.47
CA ASN A 71 -13.39 -4.52 -2.72
C ASN A 71 -13.51 -3.54 -1.53
N SER A 72 -12.90 -3.83 -0.36
CA SER A 72 -12.92 -2.94 0.81
C SER A 72 -11.85 -3.40 1.82
N PHE A 73 -12.17 -3.36 3.11
CA PHE A 73 -11.33 -3.76 4.23
C PHE A 73 -12.16 -4.58 5.23
N ALA A 74 -11.51 -5.49 5.94
CA ALA A 74 -12.07 -6.20 7.07
C ALA A 74 -11.38 -5.69 8.34
N LEU A 75 -12.18 -5.41 9.36
CA LEU A 75 -11.71 -5.04 10.69
C LEU A 75 -12.00 -6.20 11.64
N THR A 76 -10.97 -6.75 12.27
CA THR A 76 -11.12 -7.81 13.27
C THR A 76 -10.71 -7.28 14.64
N ASP A 77 -11.62 -7.36 15.61
CA ASP A 77 -11.31 -7.07 17.02
C ASP A 77 -10.47 -8.21 17.59
N LYS A 78 -9.29 -7.89 18.13
CA LYS A 78 -8.37 -8.89 18.71
C LYS A 78 -8.85 -9.42 20.06
N GLY A 79 -9.65 -8.65 20.79
CA GLY A 79 -10.18 -9.01 22.11
C GLY A 79 -11.47 -9.83 22.06
N PHE A 80 -12.14 -9.87 20.90
CA PHE A 80 -13.38 -10.63 20.70
C PHE A 80 -13.17 -11.73 19.66
N VAL A 81 -12.95 -12.97 20.13
CA VAL A 81 -12.73 -14.14 19.29
C VAL A 81 -13.98 -14.40 18.43
N GLY A 82 -13.94 -13.97 17.17
CA GLY A 82 -14.99 -14.19 16.16
C GLY A 82 -15.70 -12.95 15.62
N GLY A 83 -15.38 -11.74 16.09
CA GLY A 83 -15.98 -10.49 15.62
C GLY A 83 -15.17 -9.85 14.51
N THR A 84 -15.51 -10.16 13.26
CA THR A 84 -14.98 -9.43 12.08
C THR A 84 -16.08 -8.54 11.52
N THR A 85 -15.88 -7.23 11.57
CA THR A 85 -16.72 -6.26 10.88
C THR A 85 -16.16 -6.03 9.49
N LYS A 86 -16.95 -6.35 8.45
CA LYS A 86 -16.59 -5.95 7.08
C LYS A 86 -16.92 -4.47 6.90
N LEU A 87 -15.92 -3.71 6.47
CA LEU A 87 -16.12 -2.34 6.05
C LEU A 87 -16.82 -2.34 4.68
N THR A 88 -17.64 -1.33 4.44
CA THR A 88 -18.31 -1.16 3.15
C THR A 88 -17.33 -0.53 2.15
N PRO A 89 -17.46 -0.76 0.83
CA PRO A 89 -16.57 -0.17 -0.17
C PRO A 89 -16.54 1.37 -0.15
N GLU A 90 -17.59 2.00 0.36
CA GLU A 90 -17.72 3.44 0.46
C GLU A 90 -16.90 4.03 1.62
N GLN A 91 -16.44 3.22 2.57
CA GLN A 91 -15.69 3.70 3.72
C GLN A 91 -14.24 4.02 3.32
N THR A 92 -13.86 5.26 3.60
CA THR A 92 -12.57 5.86 3.18
C THR A 92 -11.56 5.95 4.32
N GLY A 93 -12.03 5.78 5.57
CA GLY A 93 -11.17 5.78 6.75
C GLY A 93 -11.82 5.14 7.96
N VAL A 94 -11.01 4.83 8.97
CA VAL A 94 -11.44 4.28 10.27
C VAL A 94 -10.90 5.16 11.37
N LYS A 95 -11.76 5.74 12.19
CA LYS A 95 -11.38 6.55 13.34
C LYS A 95 -11.47 5.72 14.62
N PHE A 96 -10.35 5.59 15.30
CA PHE A 96 -10.18 4.99 16.61
C PHE A 96 -10.05 6.10 17.67
N SER A 97 -10.04 5.71 18.95
CA SER A 97 -9.88 6.65 20.06
C SER A 97 -8.55 7.42 20.06
N ASP A 98 -7.49 6.85 19.47
CA ASP A 98 -6.12 7.38 19.47
C ASP A 98 -5.64 7.91 18.11
N MET A 99 -6.25 7.48 17.00
CA MET A 99 -5.89 7.90 15.65
C MET A 99 -6.96 7.56 14.61
N THR A 100 -6.81 8.14 13.43
CA THR A 100 -7.61 7.83 12.24
C THR A 100 -6.72 7.20 11.17
N ILE A 101 -7.22 6.15 10.53
CA ILE A 101 -6.55 5.46 9.42
C ILE A 101 -7.22 5.86 8.10
N ASN A 102 -6.47 6.50 7.20
CA ASN A 102 -6.87 6.73 5.83
C ASN A 102 -6.65 5.45 5.02
N LEU A 103 -7.73 4.79 4.61
CA LEU A 103 -7.67 3.50 3.92
C LEU A 103 -7.27 3.63 2.45
N LEU A 104 -7.35 4.84 1.87
CA LEU A 104 -7.17 5.08 0.43
C LEU A 104 -5.75 5.55 0.07
N ILE A 105 -4.97 6.01 1.05
CA ILE A 105 -3.65 6.60 0.80
C ILE A 105 -2.68 5.64 0.09
N GLY A 106 -2.77 4.34 0.39
CA GLY A 106 -1.94 3.32 -0.25
C GLY A 106 -2.12 3.28 -1.77
N ASP A 107 -3.37 3.27 -2.25
CA ASP A 107 -3.67 3.32 -3.68
C ASP A 107 -3.42 4.69 -4.28
N LYS A 108 -3.77 5.76 -3.56
CA LYS A 108 -3.51 7.13 -3.97
C LYS A 108 -2.02 7.34 -4.26
N SER A 109 -1.13 6.81 -3.41
CA SER A 109 0.32 6.90 -3.56
C SER A 109 0.86 6.26 -4.85
N LYS A 110 0.11 5.33 -5.47
CA LYS A 110 0.49 4.67 -6.74
C LYS A 110 0.07 5.48 -7.97
N THR A 111 -0.69 6.55 -7.79
CA THR A 111 -1.17 7.40 -8.91
C THR A 111 -0.13 8.43 -9.37
N ILE A 112 0.99 8.54 -8.65
CA ILE A 112 2.16 9.35 -8.99
C ILE A 112 3.40 8.45 -9.04
N SER A 113 4.49 8.92 -9.65
CA SER A 113 5.74 8.18 -9.69
C SER A 113 6.38 8.04 -8.30
N ALA A 114 7.22 7.01 -8.11
CA ALA A 114 7.96 6.81 -6.87
C ALA A 114 8.84 8.03 -6.52
N ALA A 115 9.46 8.66 -7.51
CA ALA A 115 10.26 9.87 -7.33
C ALA A 115 9.42 11.06 -6.85
N GLN A 116 8.21 11.24 -7.39
CA GLN A 116 7.29 12.28 -6.92
C GLN A 116 6.84 12.06 -5.47
N LEU A 117 6.54 10.80 -5.12
CA LEU A 117 6.16 10.45 -3.74
C LEU A 117 7.32 10.70 -2.76
N GLN A 118 8.54 10.30 -3.14
CA GLN A 118 9.75 10.57 -2.38
C GLN A 118 9.92 12.07 -2.13
N ASN A 119 9.85 12.88 -3.18
CA ASN A 119 10.00 14.33 -3.07
C ASN A 119 8.97 14.93 -2.11
N LEU A 120 7.70 14.50 -2.17
CA LEU A 120 6.68 14.99 -1.23
C LEU A 120 7.04 14.68 0.23
N ILE A 121 7.42 13.43 0.53
CA ILE A 121 7.78 13.02 1.89
C ILE A 121 9.01 13.80 2.38
N GLU A 122 10.01 13.99 1.51
CA GLU A 122 11.21 14.75 1.83
C GLU A 122 10.95 16.25 2.03
N LEU A 123 9.98 16.84 1.32
CA LEU A 123 9.56 18.21 1.60
C LEU A 123 8.98 18.36 3.02
N TYR A 124 8.21 17.39 3.51
CA TYR A 124 7.74 17.40 4.90
C TYR A 124 8.90 17.37 5.90
N ILE A 125 9.89 16.51 5.64
CA ILE A 125 11.09 16.41 6.47
C ILE A 125 11.89 17.72 6.43
N ALA A 126 12.08 18.30 5.25
CA ALA A 126 12.92 19.48 5.05
C ALA A 126 12.32 20.76 5.62
N PHE A 127 11.02 20.99 5.40
CA PHE A 127 10.35 22.22 5.82
C PHE A 127 9.80 22.16 7.24
N PHE A 128 9.40 20.98 7.70
CA PHE A 128 8.69 20.85 8.97
C PHE A 128 9.40 19.93 9.97
N ASN A 129 10.49 19.27 9.57
CA ASN A 129 11.22 18.30 10.40
C ASN A 129 10.28 17.24 11.01
N ARG A 130 9.31 16.77 10.22
CA ARG A 130 8.30 15.78 10.64
C ARG A 130 8.04 14.78 9.53
N VAL A 131 7.53 13.60 9.89
CA VAL A 131 6.88 12.71 8.91
C VAL A 131 5.54 13.30 8.48
N PRO A 132 5.13 13.12 7.21
CA PRO A 132 3.79 13.48 6.79
C PRO A 132 2.75 12.62 7.51
N ASP A 133 1.58 13.19 7.75
CA ASP A 133 0.35 12.44 8.01
C ASP A 133 -0.30 11.99 6.69
N ALA A 134 -1.14 10.96 6.74
CA ALA A 134 -1.69 10.34 5.55
C ALA A 134 -2.60 11.28 4.74
N ASP A 135 -3.39 12.12 5.41
CA ASP A 135 -4.32 13.03 4.75
C ASP A 135 -3.60 14.21 4.12
N GLY A 136 -2.64 14.81 4.82
CA GLY A 136 -1.78 15.85 4.29
C GLY A 136 -0.99 15.38 3.07
N LEU A 137 -0.36 14.19 3.15
CA LEU A 137 0.31 13.59 1.99
C LEU A 137 -0.66 13.33 0.84
N GLY A 138 -1.84 12.80 1.15
CA GLY A 138 -2.90 12.55 0.18
C GLY A 138 -3.31 13.79 -0.60
N TYR A 139 -3.44 14.93 0.07
CA TYR A 139 -3.73 16.21 -0.59
C TYR A 139 -2.66 16.57 -1.63
N TRP A 140 -1.38 16.50 -1.25
CA TRP A 140 -0.30 16.89 -2.18
C TRP A 140 -0.12 15.91 -3.33
N ILE A 141 -0.45 14.63 -3.13
CA ILE A 141 -0.54 13.66 -4.23
C ILE A 141 -1.62 14.10 -5.22
N ASP A 142 -2.80 14.53 -4.74
CA ASP A 142 -3.87 15.02 -5.62
C ASP A 142 -3.46 16.30 -6.36
N GLN A 143 -2.72 17.20 -5.72
CA GLN A 143 -2.17 18.40 -6.37
C GLN A 143 -1.19 18.04 -7.51
N LEU A 144 -0.25 17.12 -7.27
CA LEU A 144 0.68 16.65 -8.31
C LEU A 144 -0.07 15.97 -9.46
N LYS A 145 -1.05 15.12 -9.15
CA LYS A 145 -1.90 14.46 -10.15
C LYS A 145 -2.72 15.48 -10.96
N GLY A 146 -3.12 16.59 -10.34
CA GLY A 146 -3.78 17.72 -10.98
C GLY A 146 -2.86 18.61 -11.83
N GLY A 147 -1.55 18.30 -11.90
CA GLY A 147 -0.58 19.02 -12.72
C GLY A 147 0.20 20.11 -11.99
N THR A 148 0.05 20.25 -10.67
CA THR A 148 0.85 21.20 -9.88
C THR A 148 2.33 20.80 -9.91
N ASN A 149 3.23 21.76 -10.15
CA ASN A 149 4.67 21.54 -10.10
C ASN A 149 5.18 21.40 -8.66
N ILE A 150 6.14 20.50 -8.41
CA ILE A 150 6.81 20.31 -7.13
C ILE A 150 7.44 21.60 -6.59
N ASP A 151 7.96 22.48 -7.45
CA ASP A 151 8.52 23.78 -7.01
C ASP A 151 7.45 24.69 -6.40
N LYS A 152 6.25 24.68 -6.98
CA LYS A 152 5.10 25.42 -6.44
C LYS A 152 4.64 24.85 -5.09
N ILE A 153 4.72 23.53 -4.94
CA ILE A 153 4.46 22.86 -3.66
C ILE A 153 5.51 23.26 -2.63
N ALA A 154 6.80 23.26 -3.00
CA ALA A 154 7.87 23.71 -2.11
C ALA A 154 7.69 25.18 -1.67
N ASP A 155 7.24 26.07 -2.56
CA ASP A 155 6.89 27.45 -2.21
C ASP A 155 5.77 27.53 -1.16
N ASP A 156 4.74 26.68 -1.29
CA ASP A 156 3.62 26.64 -0.35
C ASP A 156 4.04 26.03 1.01
N PHE A 157 4.92 25.02 0.99
CA PHE A 157 5.53 24.48 2.21
C PHE A 157 6.39 25.52 2.91
N TYR A 158 7.19 26.29 2.16
CA TYR A 158 7.99 27.36 2.75
C TYR A 158 7.11 28.42 3.41
N LYS A 159 6.05 28.87 2.74
CA LYS A 159 5.08 29.82 3.32
C LYS A 159 4.45 29.27 4.59
N ALA A 160 4.04 28.00 4.59
CA ALA A 160 3.53 27.35 5.79
C ALA A 160 4.61 27.32 6.88
N ALA A 161 5.85 26.97 6.56
CA ALA A 161 6.94 26.87 7.53
C ALA A 161 7.21 28.21 8.24
N LEU A 162 7.05 29.34 7.53
CA LEU A 162 7.16 30.69 8.11
C LEU A 162 6.08 31.01 9.14
N ILE A 163 4.86 30.45 8.98
CA ILE A 163 3.78 30.62 9.95
C ILE A 163 4.11 29.92 11.27
N PHE A 164 4.96 28.88 11.22
CA PHE A 164 5.33 28.04 12.37
C PHE A 164 6.82 28.14 12.71
N SER A 165 7.36 29.34 12.64
CA SER A 165 8.79 29.62 12.87
C SER A 165 9.31 29.07 14.20
N ASP A 166 8.47 29.02 15.25
CA ASP A 166 8.83 28.48 16.55
C ASP A 166 9.20 26.99 16.50
N VAL A 167 8.57 26.23 15.62
CA VAL A 167 8.79 24.79 15.45
C VAL A 167 9.78 24.53 14.33
N THR A 168 9.59 25.16 13.18
CA THR A 168 10.35 24.87 11.95
C THR A 168 11.71 25.58 11.88
N LYS A 169 11.87 26.63 12.70
CA LYS A 169 13.03 27.55 12.73
C LYS A 169 13.22 28.40 11.46
N TYR A 170 12.31 28.29 10.49
CA TYR A 170 12.30 29.20 9.33
C TYR A 170 11.63 30.52 9.71
N SER A 171 12.26 31.64 9.35
CA SER A 171 11.73 32.99 9.60
C SER A 171 11.90 33.86 8.37
N ALA A 172 10.93 34.74 8.12
CA ALA A 172 10.98 35.66 6.98
C ALA A 172 12.21 36.58 7.05
N ASN A 173 12.63 36.92 8.28
CA ASN A 173 13.71 37.87 8.55
C ASN A 173 15.09 37.23 8.72
N MET A 174 15.23 35.90 8.55
CA MET A 174 16.52 35.24 8.73
C MET A 174 17.49 35.58 7.58
N SER A 175 18.79 35.64 7.87
CA SER A 175 19.81 35.83 6.84
C SER A 175 19.90 34.62 5.91
N ASN A 176 20.49 34.78 4.72
CA ASN A 176 20.72 33.62 3.83
C ASN A 176 21.61 32.57 4.50
N ALA A 177 22.62 32.99 5.27
CA ALA A 177 23.48 32.08 6.00
C ALA A 177 22.72 31.28 7.07
N ASP A 178 21.82 31.93 7.83
CA ASP A 178 21.02 31.25 8.84
C ASP A 178 19.97 30.34 8.20
N PHE A 179 19.39 30.75 7.07
CA PHE A 179 18.50 29.90 6.28
C PHE A 179 19.23 28.61 5.86
N ILE A 180 20.42 28.72 5.27
CA ILE A 180 21.22 27.56 4.84
C ILE A 180 21.54 26.64 6.02
N LYS A 181 21.89 27.18 7.19
CA LYS A 181 22.14 26.36 8.41
C LYS A 181 20.90 25.57 8.83
N VAL A 182 19.71 26.20 8.81
CA VAL A 182 18.46 25.50 9.14
C VAL A 182 18.17 24.41 8.11
N VAL A 183 18.38 24.68 6.82
CA VAL A 183 18.22 23.65 5.78
C VAL A 183 19.19 22.49 5.99
N TYR A 184 20.46 22.74 6.27
CA TYR A 184 21.46 21.69 6.54
C TYR A 184 21.07 20.83 7.74
N LYS A 185 20.55 21.45 8.80
CA LYS A 185 20.08 20.72 9.97
C LYS A 185 18.87 19.84 9.65
N ASN A 186 17.84 20.41 9.00
CA ASN A 186 16.58 19.70 8.76
C ASN A 186 16.72 18.63 7.67
N VAL A 187 17.43 18.95 6.58
CA VAL A 187 17.62 18.08 5.42
C VAL A 187 18.75 17.09 5.63
N LEU A 188 19.93 17.57 6.02
CA LEU A 188 21.15 16.75 6.04
C LEU A 188 21.47 16.15 7.42
N GLY A 189 20.74 16.56 8.47
CA GLY A 189 21.07 16.18 9.84
C GLY A 189 22.40 16.76 10.32
N ARG A 190 22.84 17.88 9.72
CA ARG A 190 24.16 18.49 9.98
C ARG A 190 23.99 19.78 10.78
N ASP A 191 24.66 19.88 11.92
CA ASP A 191 24.70 21.11 12.70
C ASP A 191 25.65 22.17 12.11
N GLU A 192 26.54 21.76 11.19
CA GLU A 192 27.51 22.64 10.54
C GLU A 192 27.43 22.60 9.01
N VAL A 193 27.65 23.78 8.41
CA VAL A 193 27.75 24.00 6.97
C VAL A 193 29.24 24.23 6.65
N ASP A 194 29.80 23.43 5.76
CA ASP A 194 31.17 23.64 5.29
C ASP A 194 31.28 24.92 4.46
N THR A 195 32.49 25.50 4.39
CA THR A 195 32.72 26.79 3.74
C THR A 195 32.32 26.77 2.26
N GLU A 196 32.63 25.69 1.55
CA GLU A 196 32.30 25.53 0.12
C GLU A 196 30.78 25.50 -0.10
N GLY A 197 30.06 24.69 0.68
CA GLY A 197 28.60 24.63 0.66
C GLY A 197 27.97 25.98 1.00
N MET A 198 28.42 26.64 2.07
CA MET A 198 27.91 27.96 2.47
C MET A 198 28.06 28.98 1.33
N THR A 199 29.23 29.03 0.68
CA THR A 199 29.48 29.91 -0.47
C THR A 199 28.61 29.54 -1.66
N TYR A 200 28.55 28.26 -2.02
CA TYR A 200 27.80 27.79 -3.18
C TYR A 200 26.30 28.12 -3.08
N TRP A 201 25.68 27.79 -1.95
CA TRP A 201 24.24 28.04 -1.74
C TRP A 201 23.92 29.53 -1.56
N SER A 202 24.80 30.30 -0.92
CA SER A 202 24.64 31.75 -0.82
C SER A 202 24.67 32.42 -2.20
N ASN A 203 25.56 31.96 -3.09
CA ASN A 203 25.64 32.44 -4.46
C ASN A 203 24.37 32.08 -5.26
N ALA A 204 23.83 30.88 -5.08
CA ALA A 204 22.57 30.47 -5.72
C ALA A 204 21.39 31.36 -5.29
N LEU A 205 21.31 31.72 -4.00
CA LEU A 205 20.28 32.63 -3.47
C LEU A 205 20.47 34.10 -3.88
N ALA A 206 21.70 34.51 -4.20
CA ALA A 206 22.02 35.88 -4.59
C ALA A 206 21.77 36.17 -6.08
N LYS A 207 21.68 35.13 -6.91
CA LYS A 207 21.40 35.27 -8.35
C LYS A 207 19.98 35.78 -8.61
N PRO A 208 19.74 36.55 -9.69
CA PRO A 208 18.39 36.94 -10.09
C PRO A 208 17.50 35.72 -10.34
N ALA A 209 16.29 35.71 -9.79
CA ALA A 209 15.34 34.62 -9.98
C ALA A 209 15.09 34.35 -11.47
N GLY A 210 15.06 33.07 -11.87
CA GLY A 210 14.89 32.65 -13.26
C GLY A 210 16.18 32.60 -14.08
N THR A 211 17.34 32.95 -13.52
CA THR A 211 18.64 32.77 -14.17
C THR A 211 19.26 31.40 -13.86
N GLU A 212 20.19 30.94 -14.69
CA GLU A 212 20.82 29.63 -14.54
C GLU A 212 21.53 29.48 -13.18
N GLY A 213 21.15 28.44 -12.43
CA GLY A 213 21.66 28.16 -11.09
C GLY A 213 21.19 29.15 -10.02
N ALA A 214 20.17 29.98 -10.29
CA ALA A 214 19.48 30.75 -9.26
C ALA A 214 18.52 29.84 -8.48
N ALA A 215 18.46 30.05 -7.16
CA ALA A 215 17.53 29.36 -6.29
C ALA A 215 16.67 30.38 -5.52
N THR A 216 15.38 30.08 -5.35
CA THR A 216 14.59 30.70 -4.29
C THR A 216 14.86 29.96 -2.99
N ARG A 217 14.45 30.49 -1.84
CA ARG A 217 14.53 29.74 -0.58
C ARG A 217 13.81 28.40 -0.66
N ALA A 218 12.67 28.34 -1.35
CA ALA A 218 11.94 27.10 -1.54
C ALA A 218 12.68 26.12 -2.48
N THR A 219 13.13 26.58 -3.64
CA THR A 219 13.78 25.68 -4.62
C THR A 219 15.19 25.26 -4.20
N LEU A 220 15.87 26.06 -3.35
CA LEU A 220 17.17 25.69 -2.78
C LEU A 220 17.09 24.38 -1.98
N ILE A 221 16.00 24.16 -1.25
CA ILE A 221 15.80 22.95 -0.46
C ILE A 221 15.74 21.71 -1.37
N ASN A 222 15.03 21.79 -2.50
CA ASN A 222 15.02 20.73 -3.51
C ASN A 222 16.41 20.48 -4.09
N PHE A 223 17.19 21.53 -4.37
CA PHE A 223 18.56 21.38 -4.86
C PHE A 223 19.47 20.71 -3.84
N ILE A 224 19.35 21.06 -2.56
CA ILE A 224 20.11 20.44 -1.47
C ILE A 224 19.70 18.97 -1.27
N LEU A 225 18.41 18.64 -1.31
CA LEU A 225 17.91 17.26 -1.26
C LEU A 225 18.49 16.42 -2.40
N ASN A 226 18.38 16.91 -3.64
CA ASN A 226 18.92 16.22 -4.81
C ASN A 226 20.44 16.00 -4.69
N ALA A 227 21.19 17.00 -4.23
CA ALA A 227 22.62 16.87 -4.00
C ALA A 227 22.93 15.84 -2.89
N ALA A 228 22.15 15.83 -1.81
CA ALA A 228 22.35 14.94 -0.67
C ALA A 228 22.26 13.46 -1.05
N HIS A 229 21.32 13.10 -1.93
CA HIS A 229 21.17 11.73 -2.45
C HIS A 229 22.41 11.25 -3.21
N THR A 230 23.17 12.16 -3.83
CA THR A 230 24.40 11.78 -4.57
C THR A 230 25.54 11.34 -3.66
N PHE A 231 25.46 11.60 -2.35
CA PHE A 231 26.48 11.16 -1.40
C PHE A 231 26.42 9.67 -1.07
N LYS A 232 25.47 8.90 -1.61
CA LYS A 232 25.34 7.47 -1.31
C LYS A 232 26.66 6.72 -1.52
N GLY A 233 27.16 6.07 -0.48
CA GLY A 233 28.44 5.34 -0.50
C GLY A 233 29.69 6.21 -0.32
N ASP A 234 29.56 7.53 -0.20
CA ASP A 234 30.68 8.43 0.13
C ASP A 234 31.19 8.17 1.55
N ALA A 235 32.51 8.14 1.72
CA ALA A 235 33.14 7.81 3.00
C ALA A 235 32.90 8.86 4.10
N LYS A 236 32.68 10.13 3.73
CA LYS A 236 32.51 11.25 4.67
C LYS A 236 31.04 11.62 4.85
N TYR A 237 30.25 11.60 3.78
CA TYR A 237 28.89 12.11 3.74
C TYR A 237 27.84 11.07 3.37
N GLY A 238 28.21 9.79 3.16
CA GLY A 238 27.26 8.72 2.83
C GLY A 238 26.14 8.56 3.84
N TYR A 239 26.42 8.84 5.12
CA TYR A 239 25.42 8.84 6.18
C TYR A 239 24.25 9.80 5.94
N VAL A 240 24.45 10.87 5.15
CA VAL A 240 23.40 11.85 4.83
C VAL A 240 22.36 11.22 3.91
N ALA A 241 22.81 10.52 2.87
CA ALA A 241 21.93 9.77 1.99
C ALA A 241 21.22 8.64 2.76
N ASP A 242 21.96 7.92 3.62
CA ASP A 242 21.36 6.86 4.47
C ASP A 242 20.31 7.42 5.45
N LEU A 243 20.53 8.62 6.00
CA LEU A 243 19.55 9.29 6.85
C LEU A 243 18.27 9.63 6.07
N LEU A 244 18.41 10.18 4.86
CA LEU A 244 17.26 10.52 4.02
C LEU A 244 16.49 9.27 3.61
N ASP A 245 17.17 8.20 3.20
CA ASP A 245 16.56 6.90 2.89
C ASP A 245 15.76 6.37 4.09
N ASN A 246 16.33 6.43 5.29
CA ASN A 246 15.66 5.98 6.51
C ASN A 246 14.47 6.87 6.88
N LYS A 247 14.58 8.20 6.72
CA LYS A 247 13.46 9.11 6.99
C LYS A 247 12.33 8.91 5.98
N LEU A 248 12.66 8.69 4.71
CA LEU A 248 11.71 8.33 3.66
C LEU A 248 11.01 7.00 3.98
N ALA A 249 11.76 5.99 4.42
CA ALA A 249 11.20 4.69 4.81
C ALA A 249 10.20 4.83 5.97
N VAL A 250 10.54 5.60 7.00
CA VAL A 250 9.64 5.84 8.15
C VAL A 250 8.43 6.67 7.76
N GLY A 251 8.60 7.71 6.95
CA GLY A 251 7.48 8.52 6.43
C GLY A 251 6.53 7.69 5.57
N THR A 252 7.07 6.79 4.73
CA THR A 252 6.29 5.83 3.94
C THR A 252 5.55 4.84 4.84
N TYR A 253 6.23 4.29 5.84
CA TYR A 253 5.63 3.36 6.80
C TYR A 253 4.45 3.99 7.54
N PHE A 254 4.63 5.21 8.06
CA PHE A 254 3.63 5.93 8.83
C PHE A 254 2.45 6.39 7.98
N ALA A 255 2.71 7.16 6.92
CA ALA A 255 1.67 7.84 6.15
C ALA A 255 1.03 6.94 5.10
N VAL A 256 1.80 6.04 4.47
CA VAL A 256 1.36 5.33 3.27
C VAL A 256 0.98 3.88 3.57
N GLN A 257 1.85 3.15 4.27
CA GLN A 257 1.60 1.73 4.57
C GLN A 257 0.55 1.59 5.67
N HIS A 258 0.59 2.43 6.70
CA HIS A 258 -0.35 2.39 7.82
C HIS A 258 -1.45 3.45 7.77
N GLY A 259 -1.34 4.44 6.90
CA GLY A 259 -2.39 5.46 6.70
C GLY A 259 -2.69 6.32 7.91
N ILE A 260 -1.70 6.62 8.75
CA ILE A 260 -1.92 7.21 10.08
C ILE A 260 -2.18 8.71 10.00
N ASN A 261 -3.22 9.15 10.70
CA ASN A 261 -3.48 10.52 11.12
C ASN A 261 -3.74 10.52 12.63
N TYR A 262 -3.09 11.40 13.40
CA TYR A 262 -3.49 11.58 14.81
C TYR A 262 -4.77 12.41 14.88
N ASN A 263 -5.58 12.19 15.92
CA ASN A 263 -6.93 12.76 16.01
C ASN A 263 -6.95 14.29 16.14
N THR A 264 -5.80 14.92 16.45
CA THR A 264 -5.67 16.38 16.49
C THR A 264 -4.48 16.88 15.67
N PRO A 265 -4.56 18.12 15.14
CA PRO A 265 -3.42 18.80 14.52
C PRO A 265 -2.18 18.87 15.42
N ALA A 266 -2.35 19.25 16.68
CA ALA A 266 -1.27 19.41 17.64
C ALA A 266 -0.51 18.09 17.85
N GLU A 267 -1.23 16.99 18.05
CA GLU A 267 -0.61 15.67 18.18
C GLU A 267 0.09 15.22 16.89
N SER A 268 -0.49 15.55 15.73
CA SER A 268 0.12 15.21 14.43
C SER A 268 1.49 15.88 14.25
N ILE A 269 1.61 17.13 14.69
CA ILE A 269 2.87 17.87 14.67
C ILE A 269 3.84 17.29 15.68
N GLU A 270 3.43 17.22 16.96
CA GLU A 270 4.29 16.79 18.05
C GLU A 270 4.86 15.39 17.81
N LYS A 271 3.98 14.42 17.55
CA LYS A 271 4.38 13.03 17.32
C LYS A 271 5.12 12.88 16.00
N GLY A 272 4.70 13.60 14.95
CA GLY A 272 5.39 13.56 13.66
C GLY A 272 6.84 14.04 13.74
N VAL A 273 7.11 15.09 14.51
CA VAL A 273 8.47 15.60 14.78
C VAL A 273 9.26 14.59 15.62
N LEU A 274 8.67 14.02 16.68
CA LEU A 274 9.32 13.01 17.51
C LEU A 274 9.73 11.76 16.70
N ILE A 275 8.85 11.29 15.82
CA ILE A 275 9.12 10.16 14.91
C ILE A 275 10.29 10.49 13.99
N ALA A 276 10.27 11.66 13.32
CA ALA A 276 11.33 12.06 12.40
C ALA A 276 12.68 12.25 13.10
N ALA A 277 12.68 12.77 14.33
CA ALA A 277 13.88 12.97 15.13
C ALA A 277 14.50 11.67 15.64
N ALA A 278 13.71 10.60 15.78
CA ALA A 278 14.18 9.28 16.20
C ALA A 278 14.86 8.48 15.06
N VAL A 279 14.84 8.99 13.83
CA VAL A 279 15.50 8.35 12.68
C VAL A 279 16.99 8.67 12.68
N THR A 280 17.82 7.65 12.47
CA THR A 280 19.29 7.78 12.39
C THR A 280 19.79 7.28 11.04
N PRO A 281 21.02 7.61 10.61
CA PRO A 281 21.61 7.02 9.40
C PRO A 281 21.66 5.50 9.39
N SER A 282 21.80 4.89 10.58
CA SER A 282 21.98 3.43 10.72
C SER A 282 20.71 2.67 11.11
N SER A 283 19.61 3.34 11.46
CA SER A 283 18.43 2.65 12.00
C SER A 283 17.15 3.51 11.95
N THR A 284 16.05 2.82 11.67
CA THR A 284 14.67 3.32 11.77
C THR A 284 13.94 2.83 13.03
N GLN A 285 14.54 1.91 13.80
CA GLN A 285 13.82 1.13 14.82
C GLN A 285 13.22 2.01 15.93
N ALA A 286 13.96 3.01 16.40
CA ALA A 286 13.46 3.92 17.44
C ALA A 286 12.23 4.70 16.97
N ALA A 287 12.23 5.16 15.72
CA ALA A 287 11.09 5.84 15.11
C ALA A 287 9.89 4.90 14.95
N ILE A 288 10.10 3.67 14.47
CA ILE A 288 9.03 2.66 14.34
C ILE A 288 8.41 2.31 15.71
N ASN A 289 9.23 2.22 16.76
CA ASN A 289 8.74 1.95 18.12
C ASN A 289 7.83 3.09 18.65
N LEU A 290 8.09 4.35 18.29
CA LEU A 290 7.24 5.48 18.67
C LEU A 290 5.86 5.45 18.00
N ILE A 291 5.77 4.88 16.80
CA ILE A 291 4.49 4.69 16.08
C ILE A 291 3.63 3.64 16.80
N ALA A 292 4.29 2.67 17.44
CA ALA A 292 3.68 1.65 18.31
C ALA A 292 2.61 0.78 17.63
N MET A 293 2.67 0.55 16.31
CA MET A 293 1.74 -0.33 15.61
C MET A 293 2.06 -1.81 15.86
N ILE A 294 1.11 -2.55 16.45
CA ILE A 294 1.23 -4.00 16.67
C ILE A 294 0.96 -4.79 15.38
N ASP A 295 0.15 -4.23 14.49
CA ASP A 295 -0.24 -4.85 13.21
C ASP A 295 0.79 -4.52 12.11
N THR A 296 2.03 -5.00 12.28
CA THR A 296 3.14 -4.71 11.35
C THR A 296 2.96 -5.34 9.96
N ALA A 297 1.95 -6.20 9.79
CA ALA A 297 1.61 -6.82 8.51
C ALA A 297 0.69 -5.94 7.65
N LEU A 298 0.12 -4.86 8.21
CA LEU A 298 -0.67 -3.92 7.44
C LEU A 298 0.23 -3.12 6.50
N ASP A 299 0.00 -3.28 5.20
CA ASP A 299 0.52 -2.37 4.18
C ASP A 299 -0.61 -2.04 3.20
N LEU A 300 -1.16 -0.82 3.30
CA LEU A 300 -2.21 -0.32 2.42
C LEU A 300 -1.75 -0.16 0.97
N ARG A 301 -0.45 -0.11 0.68
CA ARG A 301 0.07 -0.22 -0.70
C ARG A 301 0.04 -1.64 -1.22
N THR A 302 0.00 -2.67 -0.37
CA THR A 302 -0.19 -4.04 -0.86
C THR A 302 -1.58 -4.12 -1.51
N PRO A 303 -1.69 -4.63 -2.76
CA PRO A 303 -2.98 -4.86 -3.38
C PRO A 303 -3.85 -5.75 -2.49
N ALA A 304 -5.16 -5.65 -2.67
CA ALA A 304 -6.04 -6.66 -2.10
C ALA A 304 -5.60 -8.06 -2.56
N PRO A 305 -5.69 -9.09 -1.70
CA PRO A 305 -5.53 -10.45 -2.18
C PRO A 305 -6.55 -10.67 -3.31
N ASP A 306 -6.12 -11.36 -4.37
CA ASP A 306 -7.01 -11.72 -5.47
C ASP A 306 -8.21 -12.53 -4.92
N PRO A 307 -9.36 -12.54 -5.62
CA PRO A 307 -10.54 -13.29 -5.17
C PRO A 307 -10.19 -14.76 -4.90
N GLN A 308 -10.64 -15.28 -3.76
CA GLN A 308 -10.46 -16.67 -3.37
C GLN A 308 -11.80 -17.40 -3.38
N VAL A 309 -11.79 -18.65 -3.83
CA VAL A 309 -12.96 -19.51 -3.89
C VAL A 309 -12.64 -20.84 -3.22
N THR A 310 -13.43 -21.22 -2.22
CA THR A 310 -13.42 -22.57 -1.67
C THR A 310 -14.38 -23.42 -2.49
N ILE A 311 -13.83 -24.41 -3.18
CA ILE A 311 -14.53 -25.47 -3.90
C ILE A 311 -14.64 -26.66 -2.93
N LYS A 312 -15.81 -26.81 -2.30
CA LYS A 312 -16.10 -27.95 -1.42
C LYS A 312 -16.43 -29.16 -2.29
N THR A 313 -15.66 -30.23 -2.15
CA THR A 313 -15.89 -31.46 -2.92
C THR A 313 -16.28 -32.63 -2.00
N SER A 314 -16.79 -33.71 -2.58
CA SER A 314 -17.01 -34.98 -1.87
C SER A 314 -15.72 -35.63 -1.32
N MET A 315 -14.54 -35.12 -1.70
CA MET A 315 -13.22 -35.62 -1.28
C MET A 315 -12.43 -34.62 -0.41
N GLY A 316 -13.01 -33.47 -0.08
CA GLY A 316 -12.39 -32.41 0.71
C GLY A 316 -12.49 -31.03 0.05
N ASP A 317 -11.95 -30.02 0.73
CA ASP A 317 -12.01 -28.63 0.26
C ASP A 317 -10.75 -28.28 -0.56
N ILE A 318 -10.95 -27.57 -1.67
CA ILE A 318 -9.89 -26.97 -2.48
C ILE A 318 -10.08 -25.46 -2.45
N VAL A 319 -9.04 -24.70 -2.09
CA VAL A 319 -9.09 -23.23 -2.13
C VAL A 319 -8.24 -22.74 -3.29
N VAL A 320 -8.86 -22.01 -4.22
CA VAL A 320 -8.17 -21.35 -5.33
C VAL A 320 -8.10 -19.84 -5.11
N GLU A 321 -6.97 -19.24 -5.45
CA GLU A 321 -6.78 -17.80 -5.58
C GLU A 321 -6.74 -17.45 -7.07
N LEU A 322 -7.63 -16.56 -7.50
CA LEU A 322 -7.72 -16.12 -8.89
C LEU A 322 -6.60 -15.13 -9.21
N ASN A 323 -6.49 -14.68 -10.46
CA ASN A 323 -5.58 -13.61 -10.85
C ASN A 323 -6.34 -12.58 -11.68
N SER A 324 -7.01 -11.66 -10.98
CA SER A 324 -7.88 -10.66 -11.59
C SER A 324 -7.12 -9.61 -12.39
N ILE A 325 -5.81 -9.49 -12.18
CA ILE A 325 -4.93 -8.56 -12.91
C ILE A 325 -4.52 -9.15 -14.26
N LYS A 326 -4.06 -10.40 -14.31
CA LYS A 326 -3.60 -11.06 -15.54
C LYS A 326 -4.73 -11.73 -16.34
N ALA A 327 -5.83 -12.11 -15.69
CA ALA A 327 -6.98 -12.72 -16.34
C ALA A 327 -8.31 -12.09 -15.86
N PRO A 328 -8.52 -10.77 -16.08
CA PRO A 328 -9.68 -10.05 -15.58
C PRO A 328 -11.01 -10.62 -16.09
N PHE A 329 -11.15 -10.92 -17.39
CA PHE A 329 -12.42 -11.41 -17.94
C PHE A 329 -12.72 -12.84 -17.50
N THR A 330 -11.68 -13.67 -17.43
CA THR A 330 -11.79 -15.07 -17.03
C THR A 330 -12.12 -15.19 -15.54
N SER A 331 -11.41 -14.45 -14.69
CA SER A 331 -11.67 -14.41 -13.25
C SER A 331 -13.09 -13.88 -12.96
N ALA A 332 -13.50 -12.79 -13.61
CA ALA A 332 -14.85 -12.25 -13.46
C ALA A 332 -15.93 -13.25 -13.90
N ASN A 333 -15.70 -13.96 -15.01
CA ASN A 333 -16.63 -14.98 -15.49
C ASN A 333 -16.75 -16.17 -14.52
N PHE A 334 -15.62 -16.70 -14.00
CA PHE A 334 -15.64 -17.77 -13.00
C PHE A 334 -16.39 -17.32 -11.74
N MET A 335 -16.09 -16.12 -11.24
CA MET A 335 -16.77 -15.55 -10.07
C MET A 335 -18.28 -15.38 -10.30
N ARG A 336 -18.71 -14.99 -11.51
CA ARG A 336 -20.13 -14.91 -11.85
C ARG A 336 -20.84 -16.26 -11.70
N TYR A 337 -20.20 -17.37 -12.08
CA TYR A 337 -20.76 -18.71 -11.86
C TYR A 337 -20.77 -19.12 -10.39
N VAL A 338 -19.72 -18.76 -9.63
CA VAL A 338 -19.66 -18.95 -8.18
C VAL A 338 -20.81 -18.21 -7.48
N ASP A 339 -21.00 -16.94 -7.79
CA ASP A 339 -22.05 -16.09 -7.20
C ASP A 339 -23.46 -16.56 -7.57
N ALA A 340 -23.63 -17.15 -8.76
CA ALA A 340 -24.87 -17.76 -9.19
C ALA A 340 -25.13 -19.15 -8.59
N ASN A 341 -24.27 -19.63 -7.69
CA ASN A 341 -24.29 -21.01 -7.14
C ASN A 341 -24.28 -22.10 -8.23
N PHE A 342 -23.77 -21.79 -9.42
CA PHE A 342 -23.82 -22.67 -10.60
C PHE A 342 -23.10 -24.00 -10.38
N TYR A 343 -21.99 -23.97 -9.63
CA TYR A 343 -21.17 -25.15 -9.35
C TYR A 343 -21.73 -26.04 -8.23
N THR A 344 -22.98 -25.84 -7.79
CA THR A 344 -23.62 -26.68 -6.79
C THR A 344 -24.00 -28.04 -7.39
N ASN A 345 -23.47 -29.12 -6.80
CA ASN A 345 -23.69 -30.51 -7.22
C ASN A 345 -23.25 -30.81 -8.66
N VAL A 346 -22.30 -30.05 -9.21
CA VAL A 346 -21.65 -30.39 -10.48
C VAL A 346 -20.49 -31.35 -10.23
N ILE A 347 -20.03 -32.07 -11.25
CA ILE A 347 -18.97 -33.07 -11.10
C ILE A 347 -17.67 -32.68 -11.80
N PHE A 348 -16.56 -33.25 -11.33
CA PHE A 348 -15.38 -33.46 -12.17
C PHE A 348 -15.69 -34.63 -13.11
N HIS A 349 -15.99 -34.31 -14.38
CA HIS A 349 -16.47 -35.27 -15.37
C HIS A 349 -15.35 -35.86 -16.24
N ARG A 350 -14.11 -35.35 -16.10
CA ARG A 350 -12.93 -35.89 -16.79
C ARG A 350 -11.72 -35.77 -15.88
N VAL A 351 -11.11 -36.89 -15.53
CA VAL A 351 -9.99 -36.97 -14.58
C VAL A 351 -8.86 -37.80 -15.19
N ILE A 352 -7.73 -37.18 -15.49
CA ILE A 352 -6.58 -37.86 -16.09
C ILE A 352 -5.37 -37.68 -15.17
N LYS A 353 -4.92 -38.79 -14.58
CA LYS A 353 -3.94 -38.88 -13.48
C LYS A 353 -2.70 -38.00 -13.67
N ASP A 354 -2.12 -38.03 -14.86
CA ASP A 354 -0.85 -37.37 -15.18
C ASP A 354 -1.06 -36.17 -16.11
N PHE A 355 -2.24 -35.55 -16.06
CA PHE A 355 -2.60 -34.41 -16.90
C PHE A 355 -3.40 -33.36 -16.11
N MET A 356 -4.70 -33.55 -15.90
CA MET A 356 -5.57 -32.59 -15.22
C MET A 356 -6.87 -33.22 -14.68
N ILE A 357 -7.58 -32.46 -13.84
CA ILE A 357 -8.96 -32.76 -13.43
C ILE A 357 -9.89 -31.64 -13.94
N GLN A 358 -10.89 -31.98 -14.77
CA GLN A 358 -11.80 -31.05 -15.41
C GLN A 358 -13.24 -31.21 -14.90
N GLY A 359 -13.90 -30.08 -14.62
CA GLY A 359 -15.23 -30.03 -14.02
C GLY A 359 -16.02 -28.78 -14.39
N GLY A 360 -17.11 -28.53 -13.68
CA GLY A 360 -17.85 -27.26 -13.77
C GLY A 360 -18.81 -27.12 -14.96
N GLY A 361 -19.28 -28.22 -15.54
CA GLY A 361 -20.16 -28.17 -16.72
C GLY A 361 -21.42 -29.03 -16.66
N MET A 362 -21.49 -30.01 -15.76
CA MET A 362 -22.56 -31.02 -15.74
C MET A 362 -22.72 -31.66 -14.38
N LYS A 363 -23.87 -32.29 -14.17
CA LYS A 363 -24.19 -33.10 -12.99
C LYS A 363 -23.96 -34.58 -13.30
N THR A 364 -24.39 -35.47 -12.40
CA THR A 364 -24.24 -36.92 -12.55
C THR A 364 -25.06 -37.52 -13.69
N ASP A 365 -26.03 -36.79 -14.24
CA ASP A 365 -26.78 -37.16 -15.45
C ASP A 365 -25.98 -36.95 -16.76
N LEU A 366 -24.79 -36.34 -16.67
CA LEU A 366 -23.91 -36.00 -17.80
C LEU A 366 -24.55 -35.06 -18.83
N ILE A 367 -25.61 -34.35 -18.44
CA ILE A 367 -26.25 -33.33 -19.27
C ILE A 367 -25.52 -31.99 -19.05
N PRO A 368 -24.98 -31.37 -20.10
CA PRO A 368 -24.38 -30.03 -19.98
C PRO A 368 -25.40 -29.02 -19.44
N LEU A 369 -24.99 -28.25 -18.45
CA LEU A 369 -25.80 -27.17 -17.89
C LEU A 369 -25.83 -25.98 -18.86
N SER A 370 -26.94 -25.22 -18.83
CA SER A 370 -27.04 -23.97 -19.60
C SER A 370 -26.06 -22.93 -19.07
N THR A 371 -25.22 -22.37 -19.94
CA THR A 371 -24.15 -21.44 -19.57
C THR A 371 -24.47 -20.01 -19.97
N PHE A 372 -23.77 -19.05 -19.38
CA PHE A 372 -23.67 -17.70 -19.94
C PHE A 372 -22.92 -17.71 -21.28
N ALA A 373 -22.93 -16.56 -21.96
CA ALA A 373 -22.21 -16.36 -23.21
C ALA A 373 -20.69 -16.63 -23.05
N PRO A 374 -20.02 -17.17 -24.10
CA PRO A 374 -18.59 -17.39 -24.07
C PRO A 374 -17.78 -16.11 -23.87
N ILE A 375 -16.57 -16.26 -23.33
CA ILE A 375 -15.63 -15.16 -23.10
C ILE A 375 -14.46 -15.18 -24.10
N VAL A 376 -13.83 -14.02 -24.25
CA VAL A 376 -12.56 -13.86 -24.98
C VAL A 376 -11.44 -14.66 -24.32
N LEU A 377 -10.57 -15.26 -25.12
CA LEU A 377 -9.42 -16.01 -24.62
C LEU A 377 -8.31 -15.08 -24.11
N GLU A 378 -8.02 -15.20 -22.82
CA GLU A 378 -6.92 -14.48 -22.12
C GLU A 378 -5.64 -15.34 -21.97
N ALA A 379 -5.41 -16.31 -22.86
CA ALA A 379 -4.13 -17.02 -22.92
C ALA A 379 -3.01 -16.06 -23.38
N GLY A 380 -1.76 -16.33 -22.97
CA GLY A 380 -0.62 -15.44 -23.23
C GLY A 380 -0.46 -14.31 -22.21
N ASN A 381 -1.24 -14.31 -21.13
CA ASN A 381 -1.19 -13.35 -20.03
C ASN A 381 0.05 -13.50 -19.10
N GLY A 382 1.03 -14.32 -19.48
CA GLY A 382 2.21 -14.61 -18.67
C GLY A 382 1.94 -15.51 -17.46
N LEU A 383 0.84 -16.27 -17.46
CA LEU A 383 0.60 -17.41 -16.58
C LEU A 383 0.72 -18.70 -17.39
N SER A 384 1.29 -19.74 -16.77
CA SER A 384 1.60 -21.03 -17.41
C SER A 384 0.80 -22.16 -16.76
N ASN A 385 0.43 -23.17 -17.54
CA ASN A 385 -0.31 -24.37 -17.15
C ASN A 385 0.55 -25.34 -16.33
N VAL A 386 1.13 -24.86 -15.23
CA VAL A 386 1.94 -25.64 -14.30
C VAL A 386 1.08 -26.32 -13.24
N ARG A 387 1.64 -27.30 -12.52
CA ARG A 387 0.95 -28.00 -11.43
C ARG A 387 0.33 -27.01 -10.43
N GLY A 388 -0.95 -27.23 -10.12
CA GLY A 388 -1.73 -26.40 -9.20
C GLY A 388 -2.35 -25.16 -9.83
N SER A 389 -2.08 -24.84 -11.10
CA SER A 389 -2.82 -23.79 -11.80
C SER A 389 -4.24 -24.23 -12.16
N ILE A 390 -5.18 -23.28 -12.17
CA ILE A 390 -6.54 -23.47 -12.67
C ILE A 390 -6.70 -22.68 -13.97
N ALA A 391 -7.26 -23.34 -14.98
CA ALA A 391 -7.43 -22.80 -16.32
C ALA A 391 -8.82 -23.10 -16.88
N MET A 392 -9.29 -22.27 -17.83
CA MET A 392 -10.59 -22.48 -18.46
C MET A 392 -10.51 -23.54 -19.55
N ALA A 393 -11.42 -24.51 -19.50
CA ALA A 393 -11.66 -25.40 -20.63
C ALA A 393 -12.45 -24.64 -21.72
N ARG A 394 -12.22 -25.03 -22.97
CA ARG A 394 -12.87 -24.45 -24.15
C ARG A 394 -12.97 -25.48 -25.27
N THR A 395 -13.77 -25.16 -26.28
CA THR A 395 -13.76 -25.90 -27.55
C THR A 395 -12.56 -25.49 -28.40
N ASP A 396 -12.42 -26.05 -29.60
CA ASP A 396 -11.38 -25.67 -30.55
C ASP A 396 -11.46 -24.19 -30.97
N LYS A 397 -12.65 -23.57 -30.89
CA LYS A 397 -12.80 -22.14 -31.11
C LYS A 397 -12.08 -21.35 -30.01
N ARG A 398 -11.27 -20.38 -30.42
CA ARG A 398 -10.49 -19.50 -29.53
C ARG A 398 -11.34 -18.93 -28.38
N ASP A 399 -12.38 -18.18 -28.70
CA ASP A 399 -13.24 -17.47 -27.73
C ASP A 399 -14.51 -18.28 -27.40
N SER A 400 -14.33 -19.46 -26.80
CA SER A 400 -15.44 -20.38 -26.52
C SER A 400 -15.56 -20.87 -25.08
N ALA A 401 -14.68 -20.42 -24.18
CA ALA A 401 -14.74 -20.77 -22.78
C ALA A 401 -16.04 -20.24 -22.14
N THR A 402 -16.70 -21.07 -21.33
CA THR A 402 -17.91 -20.70 -20.58
C THR A 402 -17.77 -21.00 -19.09
N SER A 403 -18.21 -22.15 -18.58
CA SER A 403 -18.22 -22.48 -17.14
C SER A 403 -17.18 -23.53 -16.73
N GLN A 404 -16.73 -24.35 -17.69
CA GLN A 404 -15.85 -25.47 -17.41
C GLN A 404 -14.41 -25.01 -17.16
N PHE A 405 -13.79 -25.60 -16.16
CA PHE A 405 -12.40 -25.35 -15.78
C PHE A 405 -11.68 -26.67 -15.54
N PHE A 406 -10.36 -26.62 -15.54
CA PHE A 406 -9.51 -27.73 -15.11
C PHE A 406 -8.41 -27.26 -14.17
N ILE A 407 -7.98 -28.16 -13.29
CA ILE A 407 -6.81 -27.97 -12.41
C ILE A 407 -5.68 -28.87 -12.94
N ASN A 408 -4.54 -28.26 -13.22
CA ASN A 408 -3.35 -28.97 -13.68
C ASN A 408 -2.72 -29.76 -12.53
N VAL A 409 -2.47 -31.06 -12.71
CA VAL A 409 -1.85 -31.93 -11.69
C VAL A 409 -0.37 -32.21 -11.94
N THR A 410 0.11 -31.78 -13.12
CA THR A 410 1.50 -31.76 -13.56
C THR A 410 1.75 -30.47 -14.36
N ASP A 411 2.98 -30.26 -14.83
CA ASP A 411 3.32 -29.14 -15.71
C ASP A 411 2.96 -29.46 -17.17
N ASN A 412 1.88 -28.85 -17.66
CA ASN A 412 1.32 -29.03 -18.99
C ASN A 412 1.66 -27.84 -19.90
N LEU A 413 2.95 -27.52 -20.05
CA LEU A 413 3.41 -26.35 -20.81
C LEU A 413 2.96 -26.34 -22.28
N PHE A 414 2.59 -27.49 -22.83
CA PHE A 414 2.01 -27.61 -24.17
C PHE A 414 0.60 -26.99 -24.29
N LEU A 415 -0.06 -26.71 -23.17
CA LEU A 415 -1.33 -25.98 -23.11
C LEU A 415 -1.14 -24.45 -23.09
N ASP A 416 0.09 -23.96 -22.96
CA ASP A 416 0.37 -22.52 -23.00
C ASP A 416 0.23 -21.96 -24.41
N GLN A 417 -0.04 -20.67 -24.52
CA GLN A 417 -0.08 -20.01 -25.83
C GLN A 417 1.32 -20.04 -26.47
N ASN A 418 1.39 -20.47 -27.72
CA ASN A 418 2.59 -20.39 -28.53
C ASN A 418 2.25 -19.74 -29.87
N VAL A 419 2.56 -18.44 -29.99
CA VAL A 419 2.26 -17.64 -31.19
C VAL A 419 3.00 -18.19 -32.41
N SER A 420 4.27 -18.57 -32.27
CA SER A 420 5.07 -19.12 -33.38
C SER A 420 4.52 -20.45 -33.89
N ALA A 421 4.00 -21.30 -33.00
CA ALA A 421 3.40 -22.58 -33.34
C ALA A 421 1.90 -22.50 -33.66
N LYS A 422 1.30 -21.29 -33.67
CA LYS A 422 -0.15 -21.06 -33.84
C LYS A 422 -1.03 -21.83 -32.86
N VAL A 423 -0.54 -21.99 -31.62
CA VAL A 423 -1.29 -22.60 -30.52
C VAL A 423 -1.92 -21.49 -29.70
N ASP A 424 -3.25 -21.42 -29.71
CA ASP A 424 -4.01 -20.43 -28.93
C ASP A 424 -3.86 -20.63 -27.42
N GLY A 425 -3.64 -21.87 -26.98
CA GLY A 425 -3.46 -22.24 -25.57
C GLY A 425 -4.75 -22.20 -24.74
N TYR A 426 -4.59 -22.31 -23.43
CA TYR A 426 -5.67 -22.27 -22.43
C TYR A 426 -5.35 -21.21 -21.36
N ALA A 427 -6.33 -20.36 -21.05
CA ALA A 427 -6.14 -19.24 -20.12
C ALA A 427 -6.08 -19.74 -18.68
N VAL A 428 -4.88 -19.69 -18.09
CA VAL A 428 -4.69 -19.81 -16.64
C VAL A 428 -5.19 -18.52 -16.00
N PHE A 429 -6.03 -18.66 -14.96
CA PHE A 429 -6.67 -17.54 -14.29
C PHE A 429 -6.56 -17.60 -12.77
N GLY A 430 -5.73 -18.51 -12.23
CA GLY A 430 -5.50 -18.65 -10.81
C GLY A 430 -4.64 -19.86 -10.46
N LYS A 431 -4.58 -20.17 -9.17
CA LYS A 431 -3.88 -21.35 -8.63
C LYS A 431 -4.56 -21.86 -7.36
N VAL A 432 -4.34 -23.14 -7.05
CA VAL A 432 -4.67 -23.73 -5.76
C VAL A 432 -3.71 -23.19 -4.70
N ILE A 433 -4.26 -22.61 -3.63
CA ILE A 433 -3.51 -22.11 -2.46
C ILE A 433 -3.69 -23.00 -1.22
N SER A 434 -4.69 -23.89 -1.22
CA SER A 434 -4.89 -24.92 -0.21
C SER A 434 -5.67 -26.10 -0.79
N GLY A 435 -5.44 -27.32 -0.31
CA GLY A 435 -6.14 -28.53 -0.77
C GLY A 435 -5.54 -29.22 -2.01
N MET A 436 -4.24 -29.01 -2.30
CA MET A 436 -3.56 -29.79 -3.35
C MET A 436 -3.52 -31.30 -3.05
N ASP A 437 -3.53 -31.71 -1.79
CA ASP A 437 -3.66 -33.13 -1.40
C ASP A 437 -5.04 -33.70 -1.78
N VAL A 438 -6.10 -32.88 -1.75
CA VAL A 438 -7.44 -33.25 -2.24
C VAL A 438 -7.42 -33.41 -3.75
N VAL A 439 -6.79 -32.48 -4.48
CA VAL A 439 -6.57 -32.60 -5.93
C VAL A 439 -5.80 -33.89 -6.26
N ASP A 440 -4.76 -34.22 -5.50
CA ASP A 440 -3.97 -35.44 -5.66
C ASP A 440 -4.79 -36.71 -5.36
N LYS A 441 -5.75 -36.67 -4.42
CA LYS A 441 -6.69 -37.79 -4.20
C LYS A 441 -7.66 -37.95 -5.37
N ILE A 442 -8.21 -36.85 -5.88
CA ILE A 442 -9.17 -36.86 -7.00
C ILE A 442 -8.52 -37.43 -8.25
N ARG A 443 -7.28 -37.03 -8.60
CA ARG A 443 -6.62 -37.52 -9.83
C ARG A 443 -6.31 -39.02 -9.85
N LEU A 444 -6.41 -39.69 -8.70
CA LEU A 444 -6.11 -41.11 -8.53
C LEU A 444 -7.37 -42.00 -8.51
N VAL A 445 -8.58 -41.43 -8.65
CA VAL A 445 -9.81 -42.22 -8.70
C VAL A 445 -9.87 -43.08 -9.97
N SER A 446 -10.53 -44.23 -9.88
CA SER A 446 -10.78 -45.07 -11.05
C SER A 446 -11.67 -44.36 -12.07
N THR A 447 -11.31 -44.42 -13.35
CA THR A 447 -12.06 -43.81 -14.44
C THR A 447 -12.44 -44.82 -15.52
N VAL A 448 -13.48 -44.51 -16.29
CA VAL A 448 -13.95 -45.29 -17.44
C VAL A 448 -14.15 -44.39 -18.65
N ASN A 449 -13.96 -44.94 -19.85
CA ASN A 449 -14.38 -44.31 -21.10
C ASN A 449 -15.80 -44.75 -21.39
N LEU A 450 -16.78 -43.88 -21.13
CA LEU A 450 -18.19 -44.22 -21.27
C LEU A 450 -18.62 -44.22 -22.75
N ASN A 451 -18.15 -43.24 -23.52
CA ASN A 451 -18.38 -43.12 -24.97
C ASN A 451 -17.38 -42.11 -25.58
N VAL A 452 -17.54 -41.80 -26.87
CA VAL A 452 -16.67 -40.86 -27.61
C VAL A 452 -16.64 -39.43 -27.05
N TYR A 453 -17.64 -39.04 -26.25
CA TYR A 453 -17.76 -37.71 -25.64
C TYR A 453 -17.26 -37.68 -24.19
N PHE A 454 -17.26 -38.83 -23.49
CA PHE A 454 -16.90 -38.94 -22.08
C PHE A 454 -15.76 -39.94 -21.87
N GLU A 455 -14.55 -39.45 -22.11
CA GLU A 455 -13.30 -40.12 -21.77
C GLU A 455 -12.93 -39.86 -20.30
N ALA A 456 -12.31 -40.85 -19.64
CA ALA A 456 -11.76 -40.71 -18.30
C ALA A 456 -12.75 -40.17 -17.25
N LEU A 457 -14.00 -40.62 -17.33
CA LEU A 457 -15.06 -40.28 -16.39
C LEU A 457 -14.86 -41.04 -15.07
N PRO A 458 -14.83 -40.40 -13.89
CA PRO A 458 -14.77 -41.11 -12.61
C PRO A 458 -15.90 -42.13 -12.45
N VAL A 459 -15.56 -43.37 -12.06
CA VAL A 459 -16.53 -44.45 -11.82
C VAL A 459 -17.46 -44.10 -10.67
N THR A 460 -16.89 -43.51 -9.61
CA THR A 460 -17.66 -42.85 -8.55
C THR A 460 -17.59 -41.34 -8.77
N PRO A 461 -18.71 -40.64 -8.96
CA PRO A 461 -18.69 -39.20 -9.20
C PRO A 461 -17.97 -38.42 -8.10
N VAL A 462 -17.04 -37.56 -8.50
CA VAL A 462 -16.42 -36.57 -7.61
C VAL A 462 -17.21 -35.27 -7.74
N THR A 463 -18.05 -35.02 -6.75
CA THR A 463 -19.01 -33.90 -6.77
C THR A 463 -18.40 -32.66 -6.13
N ILE A 464 -18.54 -31.51 -6.79
CA ILE A 464 -18.43 -30.19 -6.19
C ILE A 464 -19.75 -29.92 -5.48
N ILE A 465 -19.74 -30.01 -4.15
CA ILE A 465 -20.91 -29.78 -3.28
C ILE A 465 -21.31 -28.31 -3.37
N SER A 466 -20.33 -27.41 -3.27
CA SER A 466 -20.51 -25.97 -3.47
C SER A 466 -19.19 -25.30 -3.85
N ALA A 467 -19.29 -24.12 -4.46
CA ALA A 467 -18.16 -23.20 -4.62
C ALA A 467 -18.59 -21.84 -4.05
N THR A 468 -17.82 -21.29 -3.11
CA THR A 468 -18.16 -20.03 -2.42
C THR A 468 -16.95 -19.13 -2.27
N ARG A 469 -17.16 -17.81 -2.27
CA ARG A 469 -16.11 -16.82 -1.97
C ARG A 469 -15.52 -17.05 -0.58
N SER A 470 -14.21 -16.85 -0.42
CA SER A 470 -13.48 -17.15 0.83
C SER A 470 -12.75 -15.94 1.43
N ASN A 471 -12.69 -14.81 0.73
CA ASN A 471 -12.13 -13.54 1.21
C ASN A 471 -13.03 -12.33 0.89
#